data_AF-A0A8J3MPG5-F1
#
_entry.id   AF-A0A8J3MPG5-F1
#
_cell.length_a   1.000
_cell.length_b   1.000
_cell.length_c   1.000
_cell.angle_alpha   90.00
_cell.angle_beta   90.00
_cell.angle_gamma   90.00
#
_symmetry.space_group_name_H-M   'P 1'
#
loop_
_entity.id
_entity.type
_entity.pdbx_description
1 polymer ?
#
loop_
_entity_poly.entity_id
_entity_poly.type
_entity_poly.pdbx_seq_one_letter_code
_entity_poly.pdbx_strand_id
1 'polypeptide(L)'
;MRCPYCGERNPDTMHYCVRCGRDLRIGTQARQGQRPFQPTQGTPVPTNMRPPQPPRYVNAPPPPPQQRPAPQKQPAPARNSSRRRVPSANNAMPEAILPPAVAVREGPEPPIPFPPQTLVEMKSLEKEGLDYTVVHDDLGYGRKKVVKISFTLSVPWLQVATLLKALSAYRSPEFDTIVIQGTSSQAPDVYDFTNGQLQYDHHTRLGSQLVDRYLIDSGTGLESDAVRIVFTERS
;
A
#
# COMPACT_ATOMS: atom_id res chain seq x y z
N MET A 1 -8.15 14.37 -20.06
CA MET A 1 -6.89 13.88 -20.68
C MET A 1 -6.76 12.36 -20.50
N ARG A 2 -5.90 11.67 -21.25
CA ARG A 2 -5.61 10.24 -21.02
C ARG A 2 -4.20 10.07 -20.48
N CYS A 3 -4.02 9.16 -19.53
CA CYS A 3 -2.69 8.86 -18.99
C CYS A 3 -1.82 8.21 -20.09
N PRO A 4 -0.63 8.75 -20.41
CA PRO A 4 0.24 8.16 -21.43
C PRO A 4 0.83 6.81 -21.02
N TYR A 5 0.79 6.48 -19.72
CA TYR A 5 1.36 5.24 -19.17
C TYR A 5 0.36 4.09 -19.10
N CYS A 6 -0.91 4.35 -18.74
CA CYS A 6 -1.91 3.29 -18.54
C CYS A 6 -3.20 3.47 -19.37
N GLY A 7 -3.34 4.57 -20.12
CA GLY A 7 -4.49 4.84 -20.99
C GLY A 7 -5.76 5.33 -20.29
N GLU A 8 -5.77 5.38 -18.95
CA GLU A 8 -6.94 5.77 -18.15
C GLU A 8 -7.39 7.21 -18.46
N ARG A 9 -8.69 7.45 -18.48
CA ARG A 9 -9.24 8.80 -18.70
C ARG A 9 -9.24 9.55 -17.38
N ASN A 10 -8.55 10.69 -17.36
CA ASN A 10 -8.42 11.56 -16.19
C ASN A 10 -9.06 12.93 -16.50
N PRO A 11 -9.60 13.63 -15.49
CA PRO A 11 -10.01 15.03 -15.63
C PRO A 11 -8.84 15.90 -16.07
N ASP A 12 -9.08 16.94 -16.87
CA ASP A 12 -8.01 17.83 -17.38
C ASP A 12 -7.34 18.67 -16.27
N THR A 13 -7.96 18.75 -15.09
CA THR A 13 -7.42 19.46 -13.92
C THR A 13 -6.52 18.60 -13.04
N MET A 14 -6.42 17.28 -13.29
CA MET A 14 -5.63 16.41 -12.43
C MET A 14 -4.15 16.40 -12.80
N HIS A 15 -3.30 16.53 -11.79
CA HIS A 15 -1.85 16.41 -11.93
C HIS A 15 -1.35 14.98 -11.84
N TYR A 16 -2.15 14.04 -11.33
CA TYR A 16 -1.77 12.64 -11.18
C TYR A 16 -2.85 11.72 -11.74
N CYS A 17 -2.44 10.55 -12.24
CA CYS A 17 -3.38 9.56 -12.75
C CYS A 17 -4.13 8.88 -11.62
N VAL A 18 -5.47 8.87 -11.67
CA VAL A 18 -6.33 8.21 -10.66
C VAL A 18 -6.10 6.71 -10.55
N ARG A 19 -5.58 6.07 -11.60
CA ARG A 19 -5.38 4.62 -11.64
C ARG A 19 -3.96 4.18 -11.30
N CYS A 20 -2.95 4.89 -11.80
CA CYS A 20 -1.55 4.49 -11.62
C CYS A 20 -0.71 5.46 -10.78
N GLY A 21 -1.28 6.55 -10.28
CA GLY A 21 -0.62 7.54 -9.42
C GLY A 21 0.47 8.38 -10.11
N ARG A 22 0.77 8.14 -11.39
CA ARG A 22 1.84 8.86 -12.12
C ARG A 22 1.45 10.28 -12.46
N ASP A 23 2.45 11.17 -12.47
CA ASP A 23 2.31 12.56 -12.88
C ASP A 23 1.87 12.66 -14.35
N LEU A 24 0.82 13.45 -14.59
CA LEU A 24 0.23 13.73 -15.90
C LEU A 24 0.77 15.02 -16.53
N ARG A 25 1.44 15.89 -15.78
CA ARG A 25 2.04 17.16 -16.24
C ARG A 25 3.20 16.92 -17.21
N ILE A 26 3.89 15.79 -17.08
CA ILE A 26 5.01 15.39 -17.94
C ILE A 26 4.51 14.92 -19.33
N GLY A 27 3.23 14.52 -19.44
CA GLY A 27 2.65 13.97 -20.67
C GLY A 27 2.26 15.01 -21.74
N THR A 28 2.19 16.30 -21.41
CA THR A 28 1.78 17.36 -22.34
C THR A 28 2.92 17.97 -23.16
N GLN A 29 4.19 17.67 -22.88
CA GLN A 29 5.34 18.26 -23.60
C GLN A 29 6.07 17.33 -24.59
N ALA A 30 5.69 16.05 -24.73
CA ALA A 30 6.36 15.13 -25.65
C ALA A 30 5.61 14.97 -26.98
N ARG A 31 5.36 16.05 -27.73
CA ARG A 31 4.89 15.96 -29.13
C ARG A 31 5.36 17.10 -30.05
N GLN A 32 6.57 17.62 -29.89
CA GLN A 32 7.25 18.37 -30.96
C GLN A 32 8.75 18.08 -30.90
N GLY A 33 9.26 17.16 -31.72
CA GLY A 33 10.71 17.01 -31.84
C GLY A 33 11.28 15.70 -32.38
N GLN A 34 10.50 14.65 -32.64
CA GLN A 34 11.05 13.46 -33.30
C GLN A 34 10.76 13.47 -34.80
N ARG A 35 11.87 13.58 -35.55
CA ARG A 35 11.98 13.57 -37.01
C ARG A 35 11.26 12.37 -37.62
N PRO A 36 10.64 12.51 -38.80
CA PRO A 36 10.03 11.39 -39.50
C PRO A 36 11.11 10.40 -39.93
N PHE A 37 10.96 9.15 -39.50
CA PHE A 37 11.64 8.01 -40.12
C PHE A 37 11.20 7.93 -41.58
N GLN A 38 12.15 8.10 -42.50
CA GLN A 38 11.98 7.68 -43.89
C GLN A 38 12.12 6.15 -43.94
N PRO A 39 11.11 5.41 -44.45
CA PRO A 39 11.30 4.01 -44.77
C PRO A 39 12.08 3.88 -46.08
N THR A 40 13.25 3.25 -45.99
CA THR A 40 14.07 2.82 -47.12
C THR A 40 13.28 1.85 -48.00
N GLN A 41 13.20 2.12 -49.29
CA GLN A 41 12.64 1.22 -50.29
C GLN A 41 13.52 -0.03 -50.46
N GLY A 42 12.89 -1.21 -50.55
CA GLY A 42 13.48 -2.36 -51.24
C GLY A 42 13.32 -3.71 -50.54
N THR A 43 12.22 -4.41 -50.81
CA THR A 43 12.17 -5.84 -51.27
C THR A 43 10.72 -6.35 -51.25
N PRO A 44 10.24 -7.05 -52.31
CA PRO A 44 8.90 -7.64 -52.33
C PRO A 44 8.90 -9.00 -51.61
N VAL A 45 7.99 -9.18 -50.66
CA VAL A 45 7.75 -10.45 -49.94
C VAL A 45 6.35 -10.95 -50.32
N PRO A 46 6.17 -12.25 -50.63
CA PRO A 46 4.97 -12.76 -51.27
C PRO A 46 3.74 -12.82 -50.37
N THR A 47 2.60 -12.63 -51.03
CA THR A 47 1.22 -12.74 -50.55
C THR A 47 0.93 -14.12 -49.94
N ASN A 48 0.81 -14.20 -48.61
CA ASN A 48 -0.13 -15.05 -47.87
C ASN A 48 0.30 -15.17 -46.40
N MET A 49 -0.25 -14.34 -45.51
CA MET A 49 -0.64 -14.75 -44.15
C MET A 49 -1.66 -13.75 -43.61
N ARG A 50 -2.91 -14.22 -43.48
CA ARG A 50 -4.03 -13.48 -42.91
C ARG A 50 -3.95 -13.57 -41.37
N PRO A 51 -3.98 -12.46 -40.61
CA PRO A 51 -4.05 -12.52 -39.15
C PRO A 51 -5.34 -13.22 -38.68
N PRO A 52 -5.32 -13.99 -37.59
CA PRO A 52 -6.52 -14.55 -37.00
C PRO A 52 -7.44 -13.42 -36.53
N GLN A 53 -8.69 -13.45 -36.99
CA GLN A 53 -9.71 -12.51 -36.54
C GLN A 53 -10.09 -12.83 -35.08
N PRO A 54 -10.31 -11.82 -34.23
CA PRO A 54 -10.90 -12.05 -32.91
C PRO A 54 -12.33 -12.61 -33.08
N PRO A 55 -12.80 -13.46 -32.15
CA PRO A 55 -14.16 -13.98 -32.22
C PRO A 55 -15.17 -12.84 -32.19
N ARG A 56 -16.05 -12.82 -33.20
CA ARG A 56 -17.23 -11.95 -33.24
C ARG A 56 -18.14 -12.36 -32.09
N TYR A 57 -18.33 -11.47 -31.13
CA TYR A 57 -19.40 -11.60 -30.14
C TYR A 57 -20.74 -11.62 -30.88
N VAL A 58 -21.37 -12.80 -30.87
CA VAL A 58 -22.76 -12.97 -31.27
C VAL A 58 -23.61 -12.22 -30.26
N ASN A 59 -24.58 -11.46 -30.78
CA ASN A 59 -25.56 -10.67 -30.03
C ASN A 59 -26.11 -11.46 -28.83
N ALA A 60 -25.65 -11.13 -27.62
CA ALA A 60 -26.33 -11.52 -26.40
C ALA A 60 -27.49 -10.51 -26.16
N PRO A 61 -28.70 -10.98 -25.85
CA PRO A 61 -29.80 -10.09 -25.50
C PRO A 61 -29.45 -9.28 -24.24
N PRO A 62 -29.95 -8.04 -24.12
CA PRO A 62 -29.72 -7.23 -22.92
C PRO A 62 -30.29 -7.94 -21.68
N PRO A 63 -29.64 -7.80 -20.52
CA PRO A 63 -30.18 -8.32 -19.27
C PRO A 63 -31.54 -7.66 -18.96
N PRO A 64 -32.48 -8.40 -18.34
CA PRO A 64 -33.78 -7.85 -17.97
C PRO A 64 -33.60 -6.68 -16.98
N PRO A 65 -34.47 -5.66 -17.04
CA PRO A 65 -34.42 -4.55 -16.09
C PRO A 65 -34.61 -5.09 -14.66
N GLN A 66 -33.63 -4.82 -13.81
CA GLN A 66 -33.75 -5.04 -12.38
C GLN A 66 -34.89 -4.18 -11.84
N GLN A 67 -35.97 -4.83 -11.40
CA GLN A 67 -37.05 -4.17 -10.69
C GLN A 67 -36.49 -3.66 -9.36
N ARG A 68 -36.41 -2.33 -9.21
CA ARG A 68 -36.20 -1.71 -7.90
C ARG A 68 -37.37 -2.13 -6.99
N PRO A 69 -37.12 -2.62 -5.77
CA PRO A 69 -38.16 -2.72 -4.76
C PRO A 69 -38.81 -1.35 -4.56
N ALA A 70 -40.14 -1.32 -4.56
CA ALA A 70 -40.91 -0.12 -4.27
C ALA A 70 -40.57 0.42 -2.87
N PRO A 71 -40.48 1.75 -2.68
CA PRO A 71 -40.36 2.32 -1.35
C PRO A 71 -41.58 1.93 -0.50
N GLN A 72 -41.33 1.18 0.58
CA GLN A 72 -42.33 0.89 1.58
C GLN A 72 -42.83 2.22 2.17
N LYS A 73 -44.14 2.46 2.04
CA LYS A 73 -44.85 3.53 2.75
C LYS A 73 -44.67 3.29 4.25
N GLN A 74 -43.82 4.07 4.89
CA GLN A 74 -43.83 4.19 6.35
C GLN A 74 -45.16 4.83 6.78
N PRO A 75 -45.90 4.26 7.73
CA PRO A 75 -47.05 4.92 8.32
C PRO A 75 -46.60 6.13 9.14
N ALA A 76 -47.33 7.24 8.96
CA ALA A 76 -47.08 8.50 9.64
C ALA A 76 -47.17 8.34 11.17
N PRO A 77 -46.25 8.90 11.97
CA PRO A 77 -46.41 8.97 13.41
C PRO A 77 -47.54 9.96 13.76
N ALA A 78 -48.47 9.49 14.58
CA ALA A 78 -49.56 10.28 15.13
C ALA A 78 -49.02 11.52 15.88
N ARG A 79 -49.55 12.70 15.51
CA ARG A 79 -49.40 13.94 16.25
C ARG A 79 -49.96 13.76 17.67
N ASN A 80 -49.09 13.63 18.66
CA ASN A 80 -49.46 13.86 20.05
C ASN A 80 -49.01 15.26 20.45
N SER A 81 -49.93 16.21 20.35
CA SER A 81 -49.84 17.53 20.92
C SER A 81 -49.91 17.43 22.45
N SER A 82 -48.77 17.56 23.11
CA SER A 82 -48.72 17.86 24.54
C SER A 82 -47.65 18.91 24.78
N ARG A 83 -48.11 20.16 24.89
CA ARG A 83 -47.36 21.29 25.44
C ARG A 83 -46.71 20.85 26.75
N ARG A 84 -45.37 20.85 26.79
CA ARG A 84 -44.64 20.93 28.05
C ARG A 84 -43.71 22.14 27.97
N ARG A 85 -43.95 23.07 28.89
CA ARG A 85 -43.13 24.26 29.18
C ARG A 85 -41.65 23.87 29.22
N VAL A 86 -40.83 24.64 28.51
CA VAL A 86 -39.38 24.71 28.72
C VAL A 86 -39.14 25.82 29.75
N PRO A 87 -38.62 25.54 30.94
CA PRO A 87 -37.80 26.51 31.65
C PRO A 87 -36.39 26.44 31.07
N SER A 88 -35.90 27.59 30.62
CA SER A 88 -34.52 27.81 30.22
C SER A 88 -33.62 27.53 31.43
N ALA A 89 -32.76 26.51 31.32
CA ALA A 89 -31.67 26.26 32.25
C ALA A 89 -30.42 25.97 31.43
N ASN A 90 -29.48 26.91 31.48
CA ASN A 90 -28.10 26.72 31.11
C ASN A 90 -27.61 25.37 31.64
N ASN A 91 -27.14 24.48 30.76
CA ASN A 91 -26.15 23.49 31.16
C ASN A 91 -25.38 22.99 29.93
N ALA A 92 -24.08 23.23 30.01
CA ALA A 92 -22.94 22.63 29.34
C ALA A 92 -23.22 21.66 28.18
N MET A 93 -22.63 21.97 27.02
CA MET A 93 -22.36 20.96 26.00
C MET A 93 -21.63 19.78 26.65
N PRO A 94 -22.00 18.52 26.37
CA PRO A 94 -21.13 17.41 26.70
C PRO A 94 -19.86 17.58 25.88
N GLU A 95 -18.77 17.87 26.59
CA GLU A 95 -17.41 17.74 26.10
C GLU A 95 -17.30 16.38 25.43
N ALA A 96 -17.08 16.39 24.11
CA ALA A 96 -16.83 15.17 23.37
C ALA A 96 -15.65 14.50 24.05
N ILE A 97 -15.89 13.35 24.69
CA ILE A 97 -14.85 12.47 25.20
C ILE A 97 -14.01 12.12 23.97
N LEU A 98 -12.89 12.83 23.81
CA LEU A 98 -11.85 12.45 22.88
C LEU A 98 -11.53 10.98 23.21
N PRO A 99 -11.48 10.07 22.22
CA PRO A 99 -10.93 8.75 22.49
C PRO A 99 -9.57 8.94 23.16
N PRO A 100 -9.21 8.14 24.18
CA PRO A 100 -7.90 8.27 24.79
C PRO A 100 -6.88 8.21 23.67
N ALA A 101 -6.13 9.29 23.49
CA ALA A 101 -4.94 9.27 22.66
C ALA A 101 -4.15 8.06 23.12
N VAL A 102 -4.02 7.05 22.26
CA VAL A 102 -3.24 5.86 22.56
C VAL A 102 -1.87 6.40 22.91
N ALA A 103 -1.53 6.38 24.20
CA ALA A 103 -0.26 6.89 24.67
C ALA A 103 0.81 6.10 23.92
N VAL A 104 1.51 6.77 23.01
CA VAL A 104 2.74 6.24 22.43
C VAL A 104 3.60 5.92 23.64
N ARG A 105 3.80 4.64 23.91
CA ARG A 105 4.61 4.20 25.05
C ARG A 105 5.97 4.89 24.91
N GLU A 106 6.37 5.66 25.92
CA GLU A 106 7.73 6.20 26.03
C GLU A 106 8.69 5.00 25.99
N GLY A 107 9.28 4.79 24.82
CA GLY A 107 10.24 3.73 24.59
C GLY A 107 11.66 4.19 24.93
N PRO A 108 12.62 3.26 25.00
CA PRO A 108 14.03 3.61 25.08
C PRO A 108 14.42 4.58 23.95
N GLU A 109 15.39 5.46 24.25
CA GLU A 109 15.93 6.40 23.27
C GLU A 109 16.53 5.64 22.07
N PRO A 110 16.31 6.10 20.83
CA PRO A 110 16.88 5.43 19.66
C PRO A 110 18.42 5.43 19.70
N PRO A 111 19.07 4.35 19.24
CA PRO A 111 20.52 4.34 19.10
C PRO A 111 20.96 5.41 18.08
N ILE A 112 22.05 6.12 18.39
CA ILE A 112 22.58 7.17 17.53
C ILE A 112 23.62 6.56 16.58
N PRO A 113 23.48 6.68 15.24
CA PRO A 113 22.47 7.45 14.51
C PRO A 113 21.18 6.65 14.20
N PHE A 114 20.02 7.29 14.37
CA PHE A 114 18.74 6.81 13.85
C PHE A 114 18.02 7.93 13.09
N PRO A 115 17.46 7.67 11.89
CA PRO A 115 17.46 6.41 11.16
C PRO A 115 18.87 5.97 10.74
N PRO A 116 19.14 4.64 10.67
CA PRO A 116 20.44 4.14 10.26
C PRO A 116 20.77 4.65 8.86
N GLN A 117 22.04 5.01 8.65
CA GLN A 117 22.55 5.52 7.38
C GLN A 117 23.43 4.49 6.67
N THR A 118 23.92 3.48 7.39
CA THR A 118 24.70 2.39 6.84
C THR A 118 24.06 1.02 7.07
N LEU A 119 24.39 0.05 6.21
CA LEU A 119 23.96 -1.35 6.39
C LEU A 119 24.51 -1.96 7.68
N VAL A 120 25.69 -1.51 8.14
CA VAL A 120 26.31 -1.96 9.38
C VAL A 120 25.48 -1.50 10.58
N GLU A 121 25.09 -0.22 10.60
CA GLU A 121 24.18 0.33 11.61
C GLU A 121 22.84 -0.40 11.60
N MET A 122 22.24 -0.60 10.42
CA MET A 122 20.98 -1.34 10.29
C MET A 122 21.10 -2.76 10.86
N LYS A 123 22.14 -3.52 10.48
CA LYS A 123 22.36 -4.89 10.99
C LYS A 123 22.65 -4.90 12.50
N SER A 124 23.14 -3.81 13.08
CA SER A 124 23.34 -3.73 14.53
C SER A 124 22.02 -3.66 15.32
N LEU A 125 20.99 -3.02 14.75
CA LEU A 125 19.66 -2.88 15.36
C LEU A 125 18.97 -4.23 15.62
N GLU A 126 19.28 -5.26 14.81
CA GLU A 126 18.72 -6.61 14.99
C GLU A 126 18.89 -7.13 16.42
N LYS A 127 20.01 -6.80 17.08
CA LYS A 127 20.32 -7.27 18.44
C LYS A 127 19.39 -6.68 19.49
N GLU A 128 18.83 -5.51 19.21
CA GLU A 128 17.92 -4.79 20.10
C GLU A 128 16.46 -5.12 19.82
N GLY A 129 16.18 -5.97 18.81
CA GLY A 129 14.82 -6.37 18.46
C GLY A 129 14.11 -7.10 19.60
N LEU A 130 12.85 -6.76 19.81
CA LEU A 130 11.99 -7.39 20.81
C LEU A 130 11.78 -8.87 20.53
N ASP A 131 11.28 -9.58 21.54
CA ASP A 131 10.75 -10.91 21.33
C ASP A 131 9.41 -10.83 20.60
N TYR A 132 9.20 -11.77 19.69
CA TYR A 132 8.02 -11.84 18.86
C TYR A 132 7.52 -13.28 18.78
N THR A 133 6.24 -13.41 18.43
CA THR A 133 5.60 -14.70 18.16
C THR A 133 5.22 -14.74 16.68
N VAL A 134 5.35 -15.90 16.05
CA VAL A 134 4.95 -16.07 14.65
C VAL A 134 3.47 -16.38 14.63
N VAL A 135 2.70 -15.50 14.00
CA VAL A 135 1.24 -15.66 13.85
C VAL A 135 0.93 -16.42 12.57
N HIS A 136 1.69 -16.14 11.52
CA HIS A 136 1.47 -16.73 10.20
C HIS A 136 2.80 -16.89 9.49
N ASP A 137 2.94 -18.00 8.78
CA ASP A 137 4.12 -18.27 7.97
C ASP A 137 3.72 -18.92 6.64
N ASP A 138 3.72 -18.10 5.59
CA ASP A 138 3.06 -18.40 4.33
C ASP A 138 3.99 -18.28 3.14
N LEU A 139 3.76 -19.13 2.15
CA LEU A 139 4.38 -19.01 0.84
C LEU A 139 3.50 -18.11 -0.03
N GLY A 140 4.04 -16.96 -0.42
CA GLY A 140 3.44 -16.08 -1.40
C GLY A 140 3.58 -16.64 -2.81
N TYR A 141 3.00 -15.94 -3.78
CA TYR A 141 3.15 -16.32 -5.18
C TYR A 141 4.60 -16.22 -5.65
N GLY A 142 5.10 -17.26 -6.33
CA GLY A 142 6.48 -17.34 -6.82
C GLY A 142 7.47 -17.69 -5.70
N ARG A 143 8.69 -17.14 -5.78
CA ARG A 143 9.73 -17.31 -4.75
C ARG A 143 9.58 -16.28 -3.64
N LYS A 144 8.35 -16.15 -3.10
CA LYS A 144 8.01 -15.16 -2.07
C LYS A 144 7.67 -15.84 -0.75
N LYS A 145 8.24 -15.35 0.35
CA LYS A 145 7.88 -15.73 1.72
C LYS A 145 7.18 -14.56 2.40
N VAL A 146 6.08 -14.81 3.10
CA VAL A 146 5.37 -13.82 3.90
C VAL A 146 5.24 -14.34 5.32
N VAL A 147 5.85 -13.65 6.26
CA VAL A 147 5.82 -14.01 7.68
C VAL A 147 5.13 -12.89 8.45
N LYS A 148 4.09 -13.25 9.19
CA LYS A 148 3.40 -12.34 10.09
C LYS A 148 3.83 -12.62 11.52
N ILE A 149 4.36 -11.61 12.17
CA ILE A 149 4.81 -11.67 13.56
C ILE A 149 3.95 -10.77 14.44
N SER A 150 3.71 -11.21 15.68
CA SER A 150 3.09 -10.39 16.72
C SER A 150 4.11 -10.06 17.78
N PHE A 151 4.21 -8.78 18.11
CA PHE A 151 5.04 -8.27 19.20
C PHE A 151 4.39 -7.05 19.86
N THR A 152 4.89 -6.70 21.03
CA THR A 152 4.37 -5.58 21.81
C THR A 152 4.52 -4.27 21.02
N LEU A 153 3.45 -3.46 20.94
CA LEU A 153 3.51 -2.13 20.32
C LEU A 153 4.57 -1.26 21.00
N SER A 154 5.48 -0.73 20.21
CA SER A 154 6.67 0.02 20.66
C SER A 154 6.97 1.22 19.77
N VAL A 155 7.98 2.01 20.14
CA VAL A 155 8.51 3.12 19.34
C VAL A 155 9.05 2.66 17.97
N PRO A 156 9.05 3.54 16.94
CA PRO A 156 9.37 3.16 15.55
C PRO A 156 10.71 2.44 15.36
N TRP A 157 11.77 2.90 16.02
CA TRP A 157 13.11 2.30 15.86
C TRP A 157 13.14 0.85 16.38
N LEU A 158 12.42 0.56 17.45
CA LEU A 158 12.36 -0.77 18.06
C LEU A 158 11.49 -1.72 17.22
N GLN A 159 10.48 -1.19 16.53
CA GLN A 159 9.74 -1.93 15.52
C GLN A 159 10.66 -2.33 14.36
N VAL A 160 11.45 -1.38 13.84
CA VAL A 160 12.47 -1.64 12.80
C VAL A 160 13.46 -2.73 13.24
N ALA A 161 14.01 -2.62 14.46
CA ALA A 161 14.90 -3.60 15.05
C ALA A 161 14.28 -5.01 15.11
N THR A 162 13.01 -5.09 15.53
CA THR A 162 12.27 -6.35 15.64
C THR A 162 11.98 -6.97 14.27
N LEU A 163 11.61 -6.16 13.28
CA LEU A 163 11.40 -6.62 11.91
C LEU A 163 12.70 -7.15 11.28
N LEU A 164 13.85 -6.52 11.56
CA LEU A 164 15.17 -6.96 11.12
C LEU A 164 15.57 -8.29 11.78
N LYS A 165 15.34 -8.43 13.09
CA LYS A 165 15.53 -9.69 13.85
C LYS A 165 14.67 -10.82 13.32
N ALA A 166 13.45 -10.53 12.86
CA ALA A 166 12.63 -11.54 12.20
C ALA A 166 13.16 -11.87 10.80
N LEU A 167 13.55 -10.87 10.00
CA LEU A 167 14.12 -11.12 8.68
C LEU A 167 15.33 -12.05 8.74
N SER A 168 16.27 -11.83 9.68
CA SER A 168 17.48 -12.65 9.78
C SER A 168 17.18 -14.13 10.05
N ALA A 169 16.13 -14.42 10.83
CA ALA A 169 15.68 -15.79 11.11
C ALA A 169 15.07 -16.49 9.88
N TYR A 170 14.44 -15.74 8.98
CA TYR A 170 13.77 -16.28 7.78
C TYR A 170 14.56 -16.11 6.49
N ARG A 171 15.73 -15.44 6.55
CA ARG A 171 16.55 -15.17 5.38
C ARG A 171 17.01 -16.48 4.76
N SER A 172 16.62 -16.72 3.52
CA SER A 172 16.97 -17.92 2.76
C SER A 172 17.19 -17.56 1.29
N PRO A 173 18.20 -18.15 0.62
CA PRO A 173 18.44 -17.94 -0.81
C PRO A 173 17.35 -18.57 -1.69
N GLU A 174 16.45 -19.37 -1.12
CA GLU A 174 15.34 -20.00 -1.83
C GLU A 174 14.26 -19.00 -2.21
N PHE A 175 14.16 -17.87 -1.50
CA PHE A 175 13.18 -16.82 -1.75
C PHE A 175 13.84 -15.59 -2.40
N ASP A 176 13.23 -15.09 -3.47
CA ASP A 176 13.60 -13.83 -4.10
C ASP A 176 13.03 -12.63 -3.34
N THR A 177 11.90 -12.82 -2.64
CA THR A 177 11.29 -11.79 -1.80
C THR A 177 10.85 -12.36 -0.46
N ILE A 178 11.22 -11.70 0.64
CA ILE A 178 10.75 -12.01 1.99
C ILE A 178 10.04 -10.78 2.53
N VAL A 179 8.80 -10.96 3.00
CA VAL A 179 8.02 -9.90 3.64
C VAL A 179 7.77 -10.27 5.09
N ILE A 180 8.17 -9.42 6.02
CA ILE A 180 7.86 -9.53 7.44
C ILE A 180 6.80 -8.47 7.77
N GLN A 181 5.68 -8.89 8.34
CA GLN A 181 4.59 -7.99 8.75
C GLN A 181 4.43 -8.02 10.26
N GLY A 182 4.56 -6.86 10.90
CA GLY A 182 4.38 -6.68 12.33
C GLY A 182 2.93 -6.39 12.68
N THR A 183 2.41 -7.08 13.69
CA THR A 183 1.08 -6.82 14.25
C THR A 183 1.11 -6.74 15.76
N SER A 184 0.16 -6.00 16.32
CA SER A 184 -0.11 -5.95 17.76
C SER A 184 -1.30 -6.83 18.07
N SER A 185 -1.25 -7.56 19.18
CA SER A 185 -2.37 -8.37 19.68
C SER A 185 -3.64 -7.56 20.00
N GLN A 186 -3.54 -6.23 20.03
CA GLN A 186 -4.66 -5.31 20.26
C GLN A 186 -5.38 -4.89 18.97
N ALA A 187 -4.88 -5.28 17.79
CA ALA A 187 -5.50 -4.95 16.51
C ALA A 187 -6.70 -5.88 16.25
N PRO A 188 -7.92 -5.34 16.05
CA PRO A 188 -9.13 -6.14 15.82
C PRO A 188 -9.21 -6.71 14.39
N ASP A 189 -8.44 -6.19 13.43
CA ASP A 189 -8.52 -6.59 12.03
C ASP A 189 -7.28 -7.41 11.59
N VAL A 190 -7.55 -8.48 10.83
CA VAL A 190 -6.54 -9.43 10.36
C VAL A 190 -5.69 -8.84 9.24
N TYR A 191 -6.14 -7.75 8.61
CA TYR A 191 -5.51 -7.13 7.45
C TYR A 191 -4.65 -5.90 7.74
N ASP A 192 -4.58 -5.44 8.99
CA ASP A 192 -3.79 -4.27 9.37
C ASP A 192 -2.41 -4.68 9.92
N PHE A 193 -1.35 -4.18 9.30
CA PHE A 193 0.01 -4.23 9.84
C PHE A 193 0.20 -3.03 10.78
N THR A 194 -0.08 -3.24 12.07
CA THR A 194 -0.03 -2.15 13.05
C THR A 194 1.37 -1.87 13.60
N ASN A 195 2.32 -2.78 13.39
CA ASN A 195 3.70 -2.64 13.89
C ASN A 195 4.71 -2.70 12.73
N GLY A 196 4.36 -2.08 11.61
CA GLY A 196 5.24 -1.93 10.46
C GLY A 196 5.36 -3.16 9.57
N GLN A 197 6.13 -3.00 8.50
CA GLN A 197 6.42 -4.01 7.51
C GLN A 197 7.86 -3.87 7.02
N LEU A 198 8.52 -5.00 6.79
CA LEU A 198 9.78 -5.09 6.09
C LEU A 198 9.61 -5.93 4.83
N GLN A 199 10.15 -5.46 3.71
CA GLN A 199 10.33 -6.24 2.49
C GLN A 199 11.82 -6.31 2.15
N TYR A 200 12.32 -7.52 1.98
CA TYR A 200 13.65 -7.82 1.46
C TYR A 200 13.50 -8.45 0.08
N ASP A 201 14.14 -7.86 -0.93
CA ASP A 201 14.24 -8.43 -2.27
C ASP A 201 15.69 -8.82 -2.53
N HIS A 202 15.90 -10.10 -2.78
CA HIS A 202 17.18 -10.69 -3.11
C HIS A 202 17.43 -10.66 -4.62
N HIS A 203 18.66 -10.35 -5.04
CA HIS A 203 19.06 -10.31 -6.46
C HIS A 203 18.13 -9.48 -7.36
N THR A 204 17.59 -8.37 -6.85
CA THR A 204 16.72 -7.51 -7.65
C THR A 204 17.56 -6.70 -8.64
N ARG A 205 17.07 -6.53 -9.87
CA ARG A 205 17.82 -5.84 -10.93
C ARG A 205 17.61 -4.34 -10.86
N LEU A 206 18.67 -3.58 -10.57
CA LEU A 206 18.68 -2.13 -10.61
C LEU A 206 19.62 -1.65 -11.73
N GLY A 207 19.05 -1.37 -12.90
CA GLY A 207 19.82 -1.06 -14.10
C GLY A 207 20.63 -2.28 -14.58
N SER A 208 21.96 -2.17 -14.56
CA SER A 208 22.89 -3.25 -14.92
C SER A 208 23.38 -4.07 -13.72
N GLN A 209 23.00 -3.71 -12.50
CA GLN A 209 23.48 -4.35 -11.27
C GLN A 209 22.42 -5.25 -10.66
N LEU A 210 22.87 -6.32 -9.98
CA LEU A 210 22.06 -7.10 -9.05
C LEU A 210 22.32 -6.57 -7.65
N VAL A 211 21.24 -6.26 -6.94
CA VAL A 211 21.30 -5.72 -5.59
C VAL A 211 20.30 -6.42 -4.69
N ASP A 212 20.66 -6.50 -3.43
CA ASP A 212 19.75 -6.83 -2.34
C ASP A 212 19.11 -5.55 -1.84
N ARG A 213 17.78 -5.52 -1.78
CA ARG A 213 17.03 -4.32 -1.40
C ARG A 213 16.24 -4.56 -0.14
N TYR A 214 16.36 -3.65 0.82
CA TYR A 214 15.59 -3.64 2.05
C TYR A 214 14.66 -2.42 2.03
N LEU A 215 13.36 -2.63 2.23
CA LEU A 215 12.36 -1.58 2.43
C LEU A 215 11.71 -1.82 3.78
N ILE A 216 11.83 -0.86 4.68
CA ILE A 216 11.30 -0.96 6.03
C ILE A 216 10.35 0.20 6.25
N ASP A 217 9.17 -0.10 6.78
CA ASP A 217 8.17 0.85 7.22
C ASP A 217 7.79 0.50 8.66
N SER A 218 7.79 1.47 9.56
CA SER A 218 7.40 1.25 10.97
C SER A 218 5.89 1.44 11.18
N GLY A 219 5.20 2.09 10.24
CA GLY A 219 3.77 2.38 10.38
C GLY A 219 2.91 1.74 9.29
N THR A 220 1.64 2.13 9.29
CA THR A 220 0.69 1.83 8.22
C THR A 220 0.91 2.70 6.96
N GLY A 221 1.88 3.62 7.01
CA GLY A 221 2.16 4.62 5.96
C GLY A 221 1.25 5.85 5.99
N LEU A 222 0.32 5.93 6.95
CA LEU A 222 -0.59 7.08 7.17
C LEU A 222 -0.21 7.92 8.39
N GLU A 223 0.67 7.42 9.25
CA GLU A 223 1.12 8.09 10.47
C GLU A 223 2.22 9.10 10.16
N SER A 224 2.18 10.27 10.83
CA SER A 224 3.19 11.32 10.66
C SER A 224 4.56 10.95 11.24
N ASP A 225 4.59 10.04 12.21
CA ASP A 225 5.82 9.59 12.89
C ASP A 225 6.37 8.27 12.31
N ALA A 226 5.79 7.79 11.19
CA ALA A 226 6.27 6.59 10.53
C ALA A 226 7.63 6.83 9.88
N VAL A 227 8.57 5.94 10.19
CA VAL A 227 9.91 5.89 9.62
C VAL A 227 9.91 4.91 8.46
N ARG A 228 10.33 5.40 7.28
CA ARG A 228 10.59 4.58 6.09
C ARG A 228 12.08 4.59 5.76
N ILE A 229 12.68 3.40 5.69
CA ILE A 229 14.10 3.21 5.42
C ILE A 229 14.25 2.34 4.17
N VAL A 230 15.14 2.74 3.27
CA VAL A 230 15.46 1.97 2.07
C VAL A 230 16.97 1.79 1.97
N PHE A 231 17.42 0.53 1.90
CA PHE A 231 18.82 0.19 1.66
C PHE A 231 18.97 -0.68 0.42
N THR A 232 20.13 -0.54 -0.23
CA THR A 232 20.57 -1.41 -1.31
C THR A 232 22.00 -1.89 -1.05
N GLU A 233 22.20 -3.20 -1.06
CA GLU A 233 23.50 -3.86 -0.93
C GLU A 233 23.84 -4.47 -2.30
N ARG A 234 25.08 -4.32 -2.78
CA ARG A 234 25.48 -4.97 -4.02
C ARG A 234 25.59 -6.47 -3.76
N SER A 235 24.85 -7.26 -4.54
CA SER A 235 24.83 -8.71 -4.42
C SER A 235 25.90 -9.39 -5.27
#